data_AF-A0A4P2QGV2-F1
#
_entry.id   AF-A0A4P2QGV2-F1
#
_cell.length_a   1.000
_cell.length_b   1.000
_cell.length_c   1.000
_cell.angle_alpha   90.00
_cell.angle_beta   90.00
_cell.angle_gamma   90.00
#
_symmetry.space_group_name_H-M   'P 1'
#
loop_
_entity.id
_entity.type
_entity.pdbx_description
1 polymer ?
#
loop_
_entity_poly.entity_id
_entity_poly.type
_entity_poly.pdbx_seq_one_letter_code
_entity_poly.pdbx_strand_id
1 'polypeptide(L)'
;MASGEGFVVWFTGLSGSGKSTLAAMLAAELPRRGVHVESLDGDVVRTHLSKGLGFSREDRDTNIRRIGFVARLVARSGGCAITAAISPYRDIRDEQRRAIGRFCEVYCECPIEVLERRDAKGLYARARAGEIKGFTGIDDPYEPPRSPEVVVHTDRESPREGVARILAKLEELGYVRPAAQPAEPARTGLVPPHGGELVDRFVRGETRLRLLERAAGLPRVTLDERGASDLELIGNGAYSPLKGFMTSRDYLRVVHERRLESGLVWSIPITLAVPGEDAGRLSLGSEVALAAPDGRVVGVLELVDRWTPDKDLEARGVYGTTDVSHPGVASLRSSGDVYLGGEVWLVDRPVVPQFPEHPRDPAATRAAFEARGWRRVVGFQTRNPIHRAHEHITKCALEITDGLLLHPLVGATKAGDIPADVRMRCYELLLEKYYPADRVVLALYPAAMRYAGPREALFHALVRKNYGCSHFIVGRDHAGVGHFYGTYDAQRAFDDFLPGELGIEPLKFEEAFWSTVVGGMATDKTAPGGPETRITLSGTQVRELLRAGKLPPPEFSRPEVAQILLSATQERAHDQAA
;
A
#
# COMPACT_ATOMS: atom_id res chain seq x y z
N MET A 1 0.47 12.94 -30.80
CA MET A 1 0.05 11.53 -30.68
C MET A 1 1.27 10.67 -30.98
N ALA A 2 1.80 9.91 -30.02
CA ALA A 2 2.86 8.94 -30.32
C ALA A 2 2.27 7.87 -31.26
N SER A 3 2.97 7.59 -32.36
CA SER A 3 2.55 6.76 -33.50
C SER A 3 1.88 5.44 -33.07
N GLY A 4 0.69 5.15 -33.60
CA GLY A 4 -0.04 3.90 -33.40
C GLY A 4 0.59 2.67 -34.08
N GLU A 5 1.92 2.59 -34.12
CA GLU A 5 2.67 1.48 -34.72
C GLU A 5 3.14 0.52 -33.62
N GLY A 6 2.71 -0.74 -33.71
CA GLY A 6 3.06 -1.78 -32.75
C GLY A 6 4.53 -2.20 -32.84
N PHE A 7 4.97 -3.02 -31.89
CA PHE A 7 6.37 -3.45 -31.77
C PHE A 7 6.46 -4.85 -31.16
N VAL A 8 7.68 -5.42 -31.15
CA VAL A 8 7.95 -6.74 -30.57
C VAL A 8 9.05 -6.65 -29.54
N VAL A 9 8.81 -7.20 -28.35
CA VAL A 9 9.83 -7.43 -27.33
C VAL A 9 10.20 -8.91 -27.37
N TRP A 10 11.44 -9.19 -27.75
CA TRP A 10 11.92 -10.54 -28.00
C TRP A 10 12.89 -10.99 -26.92
N PHE A 11 12.41 -11.81 -25.99
CA PHE A 11 13.27 -12.39 -24.95
C PHE A 11 14.01 -13.62 -25.50
N THR A 12 15.33 -13.64 -25.31
CA THR A 12 16.21 -14.76 -25.62
C THR A 12 17.14 -15.09 -24.45
N GLY A 13 17.56 -16.34 -24.33
CA GLY A 13 18.41 -16.82 -23.25
C GLY A 13 18.23 -18.31 -22.97
N LEU A 14 19.16 -18.89 -22.22
CA LEU A 14 19.14 -20.29 -21.81
C LEU A 14 17.89 -20.68 -21.00
N SER A 15 17.57 -21.97 -20.92
CA SER A 15 16.44 -22.45 -20.10
C SER A 15 16.59 -21.99 -18.63
N GLY A 16 15.52 -21.51 -18.00
CA GLY A 16 15.59 -21.01 -16.62
C GLY A 16 16.25 -19.63 -16.43
N SER A 17 16.69 -18.94 -17.49
CA SER A 17 17.34 -17.62 -17.40
C SER A 17 16.44 -16.46 -16.97
N GLY A 18 15.16 -16.69 -16.67
CA GLY A 18 14.24 -15.66 -16.19
C GLY A 18 13.35 -15.01 -17.27
N LYS A 19 13.41 -15.46 -18.53
CA LYS A 19 12.60 -14.93 -19.65
C LYS A 19 11.11 -14.83 -19.33
N SER A 20 10.46 -15.95 -18.97
CA SER A 20 9.01 -15.95 -18.71
C SER A 20 8.62 -15.06 -17.52
N THR A 21 9.48 -14.95 -16.50
CA THR A 21 9.27 -14.05 -15.36
C THR A 21 9.29 -12.60 -15.79
N LEU A 22 10.33 -12.17 -16.53
CA LEU A 22 10.45 -10.80 -17.01
C LEU A 22 9.37 -10.46 -18.04
N ALA A 23 9.05 -11.40 -18.94
CA ALA A 23 7.98 -11.26 -19.92
C ALA A 23 6.61 -11.06 -19.26
N ALA A 24 6.28 -11.86 -18.22
CA ALA A 24 5.03 -11.72 -17.49
C ALA A 24 4.92 -10.38 -16.74
N MET A 25 6.02 -9.96 -16.09
CA MET A 25 6.07 -8.66 -15.41
C MET A 25 5.94 -7.49 -16.39
N LEU A 26 6.60 -7.57 -17.55
CA LEU A 26 6.47 -6.56 -18.60
C LEU A 26 5.06 -6.53 -19.20
N ALA A 27 4.44 -7.70 -19.41
CA ALA A 27 3.08 -7.82 -19.91
C ALA A 27 2.04 -7.19 -18.97
N ALA A 28 2.30 -7.17 -17.66
CA ALA A 28 1.46 -6.49 -16.68
C ALA A 28 1.63 -4.96 -16.69
N GLU A 29 2.76 -4.44 -17.20
CA GLU A 29 3.11 -3.02 -17.12
C GLU A 29 2.75 -2.23 -18.38
N LEU A 30 3.03 -2.78 -19.56
CA LEU A 30 2.75 -2.11 -20.84
C LEU A 30 1.28 -1.67 -21.04
N PRO A 31 0.25 -2.43 -20.60
CA PRO A 31 -1.14 -1.97 -20.65
C PRO A 31 -1.41 -0.69 -19.87
N ARG A 32 -0.69 -0.44 -18.77
CA ARG A 32 -0.81 0.79 -17.98
C ARG A 32 -0.33 2.03 -18.74
N ARG A 33 0.46 1.83 -19.79
CA ARG A 33 0.96 2.86 -20.69
C ARG A 33 0.14 2.99 -21.97
N GLY A 34 -1.03 2.34 -22.00
CA GLY A 34 -1.94 2.34 -23.16
C GLY A 34 -1.49 1.42 -24.30
N VAL A 35 -0.66 0.41 -24.01
CA VAL A 35 -0.18 -0.55 -25.02
C VAL A 35 -0.94 -1.86 -24.88
N HIS A 36 -1.63 -2.29 -25.94
CA HIS A 36 -2.21 -3.63 -26.00
C HIS A 36 -1.11 -4.68 -26.13
N VAL A 37 -1.13 -5.72 -25.29
CA VAL A 37 -0.06 -6.73 -25.23
C VAL A 37 -0.62 -8.11 -25.52
N GLU A 38 0.10 -8.88 -26.33
CA GLU A 38 -0.09 -10.32 -26.49
C GLU A 38 1.20 -11.07 -26.15
N SER A 39 1.09 -12.11 -25.32
CA SER A 39 2.24 -12.92 -24.89
C SER A 39 2.34 -14.20 -25.70
N LEU A 40 3.50 -14.42 -26.31
CA LEU A 40 3.86 -15.59 -27.10
C LEU A 40 4.94 -16.37 -26.34
N ASP A 41 4.54 -17.06 -25.27
CA ASP A 41 5.42 -17.95 -24.50
C ASP A 41 5.67 -19.24 -25.29
N GLY A 42 6.94 -19.64 -25.40
CA GLY A 42 7.35 -20.83 -26.13
C GLY A 42 6.66 -22.11 -25.67
N ASP A 43 6.33 -22.25 -24.38
CA ASP A 43 5.65 -23.44 -23.86
C ASP A 43 4.19 -23.51 -24.38
N VAL A 44 3.50 -22.35 -24.46
CA VAL A 44 2.12 -22.25 -24.98
C VAL A 44 2.09 -22.32 -26.51
N VAL A 45 3.03 -21.67 -27.19
CA VAL A 45 3.10 -21.72 -28.66
C VAL A 45 3.33 -23.15 -29.14
N ARG A 46 4.13 -23.95 -28.41
CA ARG A 46 4.41 -25.35 -28.76
C ARG A 46 3.19 -26.27 -28.66
N THR A 47 2.23 -25.99 -27.79
CA THR A 47 1.02 -26.82 -27.68
C THR A 47 0.02 -26.59 -28.82
N HIS A 48 0.07 -25.43 -29.47
CA HIS A 48 -0.91 -25.03 -30.49
C HIS A 48 -0.31 -24.86 -31.89
N LEU A 49 0.61 -23.91 -32.04
CA LEU A 49 1.14 -23.46 -33.34
C LEU A 49 2.31 -24.31 -33.84
N SER A 50 3.07 -24.91 -32.92
CA SER A 50 4.29 -25.67 -33.23
C SER A 50 4.19 -27.16 -32.87
N LYS A 51 2.95 -27.66 -32.77
CA LYS A 51 2.69 -29.09 -32.55
C LYS A 51 3.33 -29.91 -33.68
N GLY A 52 4.12 -30.93 -33.30
CA GLY A 52 4.81 -31.82 -34.25
C GLY A 52 6.26 -31.44 -34.57
N LEU A 53 6.75 -30.27 -34.13
CA LEU A 53 8.16 -29.91 -34.29
C LEU A 53 9.03 -30.54 -33.18
N GLY A 54 10.14 -31.14 -33.60
CA GLY A 54 11.14 -31.74 -32.72
C GLY A 54 12.09 -30.73 -32.08
N PHE A 55 13.34 -31.15 -31.86
CA PHE A 55 14.40 -30.33 -31.27
C PHE A 55 15.61 -30.16 -32.20
N SER A 56 15.50 -30.55 -33.47
CA SER A 56 16.53 -30.29 -34.48
C SER A 56 16.69 -28.77 -34.70
N ARG A 57 17.82 -28.34 -35.26
CA ARG A 57 18.03 -26.93 -35.63
C ARG A 57 16.92 -26.43 -36.56
N GLU A 58 16.58 -27.22 -37.58
CA GLU A 58 15.53 -26.88 -38.55
C GLU A 58 14.14 -26.75 -37.90
N ASP A 59 13.79 -27.63 -36.96
CA ASP A 59 12.55 -27.54 -36.19
C ASP A 59 12.52 -26.29 -35.30
N ARG A 60 13.65 -25.98 -34.65
CA ARG A 60 13.79 -24.79 -33.80
C ARG A 60 13.66 -23.52 -34.63
N ASP A 61 14.31 -23.45 -35.78
CA ASP A 61 14.22 -22.33 -36.70
C ASP A 61 12.79 -22.16 -37.20
N THR A 62 12.13 -23.26 -37.58
CA THR A 62 10.72 -23.25 -37.98
C THR A 62 9.81 -22.74 -36.85
N ASN A 63 10.05 -23.16 -35.60
CA ASN A 63 9.31 -22.66 -34.44
C ASN A 63 9.53 -21.16 -34.24
N ILE A 64 10.77 -20.67 -34.37
CA ILE A 64 11.07 -19.23 -34.27
C ILE A 64 10.41 -18.44 -35.40
N ARG A 65 10.39 -18.94 -36.64
CA ARG A 65 9.66 -18.30 -37.76
C ARG A 65 8.16 -18.22 -37.50
N ARG A 66 7.55 -19.27 -36.93
CA ARG A 66 6.12 -19.26 -36.57
C ARG A 66 5.81 -18.23 -35.49
N ILE A 67 6.64 -18.17 -34.44
CA ILE A 67 6.53 -17.14 -33.40
C ILE A 67 6.67 -15.75 -34.01
N GLY A 68 7.69 -15.53 -34.84
CA GLY A 68 7.94 -14.24 -35.48
C GLY A 68 6.83 -13.81 -36.43
N PHE A 69 6.22 -14.74 -37.17
CA PHE A 69 5.05 -14.47 -38.00
C PHE A 69 3.87 -13.93 -37.16
N VAL A 70 3.51 -14.60 -36.07
CA VAL A 70 2.42 -14.16 -35.19
C VAL A 70 2.78 -12.84 -34.49
N ALA A 71 4.00 -12.70 -33.98
CA ALA A 71 4.48 -11.48 -33.35
C ALA A 71 4.38 -10.28 -34.30
N ARG A 72 4.72 -10.48 -35.58
CA ARG A 72 4.59 -9.47 -36.62
C ARG A 72 3.14 -9.08 -36.89
N LEU A 73 2.20 -10.02 -36.86
CA LEU A 73 0.78 -9.71 -37.03
C LEU A 73 0.25 -8.84 -35.88
N VAL A 74 0.61 -9.17 -34.63
CA VAL A 74 0.25 -8.35 -33.45
C VAL A 74 0.83 -6.94 -33.57
N ALA A 75 2.11 -6.83 -33.91
CA ALA A 75 2.77 -5.53 -34.10
C ALA A 75 2.13 -4.69 -35.22
N ARG A 76 1.76 -5.34 -36.35
CA ARG A 76 1.07 -4.66 -37.45
C ARG A 76 -0.33 -4.17 -37.09
N SER A 77 -0.99 -4.80 -36.12
CA SER A 77 -2.29 -4.36 -35.59
C SER A 77 -2.18 -3.23 -34.56
N GLY A 78 -0.98 -2.68 -34.33
CA GLY A 78 -0.76 -1.62 -33.34
C GLY A 78 -0.48 -2.12 -31.91
N GLY A 79 -0.39 -3.44 -31.71
CA GLY A 79 -0.11 -4.04 -30.41
C GLY A 79 1.38 -4.30 -30.14
N CYS A 80 1.69 -4.74 -28.93
CA CYS A 80 3.00 -5.25 -28.54
C CYS A 80 2.96 -6.77 -28.43
N ALA A 81 3.76 -7.47 -29.23
CA ALA A 81 4.00 -8.90 -29.00
C ALA A 81 5.19 -9.07 -28.04
N ILE A 82 5.00 -9.81 -26.96
CA ILE A 82 6.08 -10.23 -26.07
C ILE A 82 6.38 -11.70 -26.34
N THR A 83 7.57 -12.00 -26.84
CA THR A 83 7.98 -13.39 -27.11
C THR A 83 8.95 -13.88 -26.05
N ALA A 84 8.71 -15.07 -25.50
CA ALA A 84 9.58 -15.70 -24.51
C ALA A 84 10.00 -17.10 -24.99
N ALA A 85 11.06 -17.15 -25.78
CA ALA A 85 11.59 -18.40 -26.34
C ALA A 85 13.11 -18.48 -26.18
N ILE A 86 13.67 -19.70 -26.12
CA ILE A 86 15.13 -19.86 -26.04
C ILE A 86 15.80 -19.21 -27.26
N SER A 87 15.26 -19.42 -28.47
CA SER A 87 15.72 -18.83 -29.74
C SER A 87 17.26 -18.85 -29.88
N PRO A 88 17.91 -20.02 -29.89
CA PRO A 88 19.34 -20.15 -29.60
C PRO A 88 20.28 -19.58 -30.66
N TYR A 89 19.91 -19.64 -31.94
CA TYR A 89 20.80 -19.25 -33.04
C TYR A 89 20.61 -17.78 -33.41
N ARG A 90 21.71 -17.07 -33.68
CA ARG A 90 21.65 -15.62 -33.99
C ARG A 90 21.00 -15.33 -35.33
N ASP A 91 21.34 -16.11 -36.34
CA ASP A 91 20.85 -15.96 -37.71
C ASP A 91 19.33 -15.90 -37.79
N ILE A 92 18.64 -16.77 -37.04
CA ILE A 92 17.17 -16.79 -37.03
C ILE A 92 16.57 -15.60 -36.28
N ARG A 93 17.23 -15.10 -35.22
CA ARG A 93 16.80 -13.88 -34.51
C ARG A 93 17.01 -12.64 -35.37
N ASP A 94 18.12 -12.57 -36.09
CA ASP A 94 18.42 -11.50 -37.06
C ASP A 94 17.44 -11.51 -38.23
N GLU A 95 17.01 -12.69 -38.70
CA GLU A 95 15.94 -12.86 -39.68
C GLU A 95 14.63 -12.22 -39.18
N GLN A 96 14.21 -12.54 -37.94
CA GLN A 96 12.98 -11.99 -37.37
C GLN A 96 13.08 -10.48 -37.12
N ARG A 97 14.22 -9.99 -36.62
CA ARG A 97 14.50 -8.57 -36.43
C ARG A 97 14.31 -7.79 -37.71
N ARG A 98 14.89 -8.25 -38.82
CA ARG A 98 14.76 -7.61 -40.15
C ARG A 98 13.32 -7.63 -40.66
N ALA A 99 12.60 -8.74 -40.44
CA ALA A 99 11.22 -8.90 -40.91
C ALA A 99 10.21 -8.05 -40.13
N ILE A 100 10.47 -7.79 -38.84
CA ILE A 100 9.58 -7.07 -37.93
C ILE A 100 9.85 -5.55 -37.94
N GLY A 101 11.12 -5.13 -37.98
CA GLY A 101 11.51 -3.73 -37.93
C GLY A 101 11.51 -3.17 -36.49
N ARG A 102 10.33 -2.88 -35.92
CA ARG A 102 10.18 -2.39 -34.53
C ARG A 102 10.39 -3.53 -33.53
N PHE A 103 11.65 -3.90 -33.33
CA PHE A 103 12.09 -5.08 -32.60
C PHE A 103 13.04 -4.68 -31.46
N CYS A 104 12.79 -5.15 -30.25
CA CYS A 104 13.63 -4.98 -29.08
C CYS A 104 14.06 -6.34 -28.56
N GLU A 105 15.31 -6.72 -28.79
CA GLU A 105 15.88 -7.98 -28.29
C GLU A 105 16.36 -7.81 -26.85
N VAL A 106 15.80 -8.63 -25.97
CA VAL A 106 16.14 -8.69 -24.55
C VAL A 106 16.91 -9.98 -24.29
N TYR A 107 18.20 -9.85 -24.01
CA TYR A 107 19.05 -10.97 -23.63
C TYR A 107 18.99 -11.19 -22.11
N CYS A 108 18.35 -12.28 -21.70
CA CYS A 108 18.39 -12.76 -20.32
C CYS A 108 19.66 -13.57 -20.11
N GLU A 109 20.74 -12.89 -19.77
CA GLU A 109 22.03 -13.48 -19.50
C GLU A 109 22.07 -14.06 -18.08
N CYS A 110 22.51 -15.31 -17.99
CA CYS A 110 22.74 -15.99 -16.72
C CYS A 110 23.75 -17.12 -16.96
N PRO A 111 24.83 -17.22 -16.17
CA PRO A 111 25.81 -18.30 -16.30
C PRO A 111 25.15 -19.68 -16.18
N ILE A 112 25.59 -20.63 -17.00
CA ILE A 112 24.95 -21.95 -17.05
C ILE A 112 25.06 -22.69 -15.70
N GLU A 113 26.15 -22.48 -14.96
CA GLU A 113 26.37 -23.06 -13.64
C GLU A 113 25.34 -22.56 -12.61
N VAL A 114 24.85 -21.33 -12.77
CA VAL A 114 23.76 -20.79 -11.94
C VAL A 114 22.43 -21.43 -12.33
N LEU A 115 22.20 -21.66 -13.62
CA LEU A 115 20.98 -22.29 -14.14
C LEU A 115 20.88 -23.76 -13.73
N GLU A 116 21.99 -24.49 -13.80
CA GLU A 116 22.10 -25.88 -13.34
C GLU A 116 21.85 -26.00 -11.83
N ARG A 117 22.32 -25.02 -11.03
CA ARG A 117 22.03 -25.00 -9.60
C ARG A 117 20.54 -24.71 -9.31
N ARG A 118 19.90 -23.85 -10.12
CA ARG A 118 18.48 -23.51 -9.97
C ARG A 118 17.57 -24.69 -10.37
N ASP A 119 17.91 -25.35 -11.48
CA ASP A 119 17.21 -26.43 -12.19
C ASP A 119 15.73 -26.62 -11.84
N ALA A 120 14.94 -25.54 -11.93
CA ALA A 120 13.58 -25.50 -11.40
C ALA A 120 12.62 -26.53 -12.05
N LYS A 121 12.98 -27.04 -13.23
CA LYS A 121 12.21 -28.04 -13.99
C LYS A 121 12.93 -29.40 -14.09
N GLY A 122 14.08 -29.58 -13.44
CA GLY A 122 14.88 -30.80 -13.52
C GLY A 122 15.45 -31.10 -14.91
N LEU A 123 15.50 -30.10 -15.80
CA LEU A 123 15.86 -30.29 -17.21
C LEU A 123 17.37 -30.38 -17.40
N TYR A 124 18.14 -29.64 -16.59
CA TYR A 124 19.60 -29.65 -16.67
C TYR A 124 20.17 -30.97 -16.17
N ALA A 125 19.67 -31.49 -15.04
CA ALA A 125 20.07 -32.79 -14.52
C ALA A 125 19.83 -33.92 -15.54
N ARG A 126 18.67 -33.92 -16.20
CA ARG A 126 18.30 -34.91 -17.22
C ARG A 126 19.13 -34.78 -18.50
N ALA A 127 19.45 -33.55 -18.92
CA ALA A 127 20.35 -33.32 -20.03
C ALA A 127 21.77 -33.84 -19.73
N ARG A 128 22.31 -33.56 -18.54
CA ARG A 128 23.63 -34.06 -18.09
C ARG A 128 23.68 -35.59 -17.96
N ALA A 129 22.55 -36.22 -17.62
CA ALA A 129 22.40 -37.68 -17.61
C ALA A 129 22.25 -38.31 -19.00
N GLY A 130 22.19 -37.51 -20.08
CA GLY A 130 22.02 -37.98 -21.46
C GLY A 130 20.59 -38.37 -21.83
N GLU A 131 19.61 -38.12 -20.95
CA GLU A 131 18.19 -38.41 -21.19
C GLU A 131 17.55 -37.41 -22.18
N ILE A 132 18.06 -36.19 -22.25
CA ILE A 132 17.60 -35.14 -23.17
C ILE A 132 18.74 -34.77 -24.10
N LYS A 133 18.67 -35.23 -25.35
CA LYS A 133 19.67 -34.90 -26.39
C LYS A 133 19.38 -33.55 -27.04
N GLY A 134 20.43 -32.85 -27.43
CA GLY A 134 20.33 -31.56 -28.12
C GLY A 134 19.78 -30.45 -27.22
N PHE A 135 20.08 -30.50 -25.91
CA PHE A 135 19.66 -29.47 -24.96
C PHE A 135 20.57 -28.24 -25.09
N THR A 136 19.96 -27.07 -25.29
CA THR A 136 20.69 -25.83 -25.55
C THR A 136 21.50 -25.39 -24.34
N GLY A 137 22.80 -25.12 -24.57
CA GLY A 137 23.79 -24.80 -23.55
C GLY A 137 24.58 -26.02 -23.05
N ILE A 138 24.12 -27.26 -23.36
CA ILE A 138 24.80 -28.50 -22.98
C ILE A 138 25.37 -29.18 -24.24
N ASP A 139 24.49 -29.75 -25.08
CA ASP A 139 24.89 -30.49 -26.29
C ASP A 139 24.49 -29.76 -27.60
N ASP A 140 23.75 -28.65 -27.49
CA ASP A 140 23.37 -27.76 -28.59
C ASP A 140 23.81 -26.32 -28.25
N PRO A 141 24.43 -25.56 -29.18
CA PRO A 141 24.97 -24.26 -28.85
C PRO A 141 23.87 -23.22 -28.58
N TYR A 142 24.13 -22.33 -27.64
CA TYR A 142 23.45 -21.05 -27.54
C TYR A 142 24.38 -19.96 -28.07
N GLU A 143 23.92 -19.16 -29.02
CA GLU A 143 24.70 -18.05 -29.57
C GLU A 143 24.19 -16.72 -28.98
N PRO A 144 24.91 -16.11 -28.02
CA PRO A 144 24.51 -14.84 -27.44
C PRO A 144 24.36 -13.75 -28.51
N PRO A 145 23.34 -12.87 -28.41
CA PRO A 145 23.19 -11.76 -29.34
C PRO A 145 24.38 -10.81 -29.24
N ARG A 146 24.83 -10.28 -30.38
CA ARG A 146 25.98 -9.37 -30.43
C ARG A 146 25.63 -7.94 -30.04
N SER A 147 24.41 -7.51 -30.37
CA SER A 147 23.92 -6.15 -30.15
C SER A 147 22.46 -6.17 -29.70
N PRO A 148 22.12 -6.83 -28.58
CA PRO A 148 20.77 -6.76 -28.04
C PRO A 148 20.46 -5.33 -27.59
N GLU A 149 19.21 -4.90 -27.71
CA GLU A 149 18.78 -3.60 -27.17
C GLU A 149 18.90 -3.58 -25.64
N VAL A 150 18.69 -4.72 -24.98
CA VAL A 150 18.78 -4.86 -23.52
C VAL A 150 19.48 -6.15 -23.13
N VAL A 151 20.42 -6.06 -22.18
CA VAL A 151 20.95 -7.20 -21.43
C VAL A 151 20.46 -7.12 -20.00
N VAL A 152 19.94 -8.23 -19.47
CA VAL A 152 19.54 -8.38 -18.07
C VAL A 152 20.33 -9.52 -17.46
N HIS A 153 21.16 -9.23 -16.45
CA HIS A 153 21.98 -10.21 -15.74
C HIS A 153 21.18 -10.82 -14.59
N THR A 154 20.44 -11.90 -14.86
CA THR A 154 19.42 -12.43 -13.91
C THR A 154 20.01 -13.20 -12.73
N ASP A 155 21.33 -13.32 -12.65
CA ASP A 155 22.09 -13.77 -11.49
C ASP A 155 22.46 -12.63 -10.52
N ARG A 156 22.45 -11.38 -10.98
CA ARG A 156 22.91 -10.20 -10.22
C ARG A 156 21.81 -9.18 -9.95
N GLU A 157 20.80 -9.17 -10.81
CA GLU A 157 19.73 -8.19 -10.80
C GLU A 157 18.42 -8.85 -10.39
N SER A 158 17.61 -8.11 -9.63
CA SER A 158 16.23 -8.49 -9.36
C SER A 158 15.38 -8.42 -10.64
N PRO A 159 14.30 -9.20 -10.74
CA PRO A 159 13.37 -9.10 -11.86
C PRO A 159 12.82 -7.68 -12.08
N ARG A 160 12.67 -6.89 -11.02
CA ARG A 160 12.20 -5.49 -11.09
C ARG A 160 13.21 -4.58 -11.78
N GLU A 161 14.49 -4.69 -11.41
CA GLU A 161 15.57 -3.93 -12.07
C GLU A 161 15.67 -4.29 -13.56
N GLY A 162 15.54 -5.58 -13.88
CA GLY A 162 15.49 -6.05 -15.26
C GLY A 162 14.32 -5.44 -16.06
N VAL A 163 13.11 -5.47 -15.50
CA VAL A 163 11.92 -4.86 -16.15
C VAL A 163 12.07 -3.35 -16.28
N ALA A 164 12.59 -2.66 -15.27
CA ALA A 164 12.84 -1.22 -15.32
C ALA A 164 13.83 -0.86 -16.44
N ARG A 165 14.90 -1.63 -16.62
CA ARG A 165 15.85 -1.45 -17.72
C ARG A 165 15.19 -1.67 -19.08
N ILE A 166 14.36 -2.70 -19.21
CA ILE A 166 13.63 -2.98 -20.46
C ILE A 166 12.71 -1.81 -20.80
N LEU A 167 11.92 -1.33 -19.84
CA LEU A 167 11.02 -0.19 -20.03
C LEU A 167 11.79 1.08 -20.44
N ALA A 168 12.87 1.40 -19.74
CA ALA A 168 13.72 2.55 -20.09
C ALA A 168 14.24 2.45 -21.53
N LYS A 169 14.63 1.26 -21.98
CA LYS A 169 15.04 1.07 -23.37
C LYS A 169 13.89 1.21 -24.36
N LEU A 170 12.71 0.70 -24.05
CA LEU A 170 11.52 0.87 -24.89
C LEU A 170 11.10 2.34 -25.00
N GLU A 171 11.32 3.14 -23.95
CA GLU A 171 11.12 4.59 -23.97
C GLU A 171 12.16 5.28 -24.87
N GLU A 172 13.44 4.92 -24.73
CA GLU A 172 14.55 5.43 -25.56
C GLU A 172 14.31 5.14 -27.05
N LEU A 173 13.80 3.95 -27.38
CA LEU A 173 13.45 3.54 -28.75
C LEU A 173 12.17 4.22 -29.27
N GLY A 174 11.44 4.96 -28.44
CA GLY A 174 10.14 5.54 -28.79
C GLY A 174 9.06 4.50 -29.06
N TYR A 175 9.18 3.30 -28.47
CA TYR A 175 8.17 2.23 -28.58
C TYR A 175 7.04 2.42 -27.59
N VAL A 176 7.38 2.93 -26.41
CA VAL A 176 6.40 3.34 -25.41
C VAL A 176 6.61 4.80 -25.08
N ARG A 177 5.55 5.47 -24.62
CA ARG A 177 5.75 6.77 -24.00
C ARG A 177 6.60 6.55 -22.75
N PRO A 178 7.48 7.52 -22.40
CA PRO A 178 8.03 7.60 -21.07
C PRO A 178 6.92 7.29 -20.08
N ALA A 179 7.22 6.53 -19.01
CA ALA A 179 6.38 6.66 -17.83
C ALA A 179 6.15 8.17 -17.66
N ALA A 180 4.93 8.58 -17.35
CA ALA A 180 4.85 9.86 -16.68
C ALA A 180 5.86 9.71 -15.54
N GLN A 181 7.02 10.39 -15.66
CA GLN A 181 7.77 10.75 -14.47
C GLN A 181 6.65 11.23 -13.57
N PRO A 182 6.49 10.73 -12.32
CA PRO A 182 5.66 11.47 -11.39
C PRO A 182 6.22 12.86 -11.56
N ALA A 183 5.40 13.75 -12.16
CA ALA A 183 5.90 15.04 -12.54
C ALA A 183 6.60 15.49 -11.26
N GLU A 184 7.85 15.95 -11.33
CA GLU A 184 8.16 17.00 -10.38
C GLU A 184 6.98 17.93 -10.59
N PRO A 185 6.03 18.02 -9.64
CA PRO A 185 4.87 18.82 -9.91
C PRO A 185 5.49 20.15 -10.28
N ALA A 186 5.02 20.79 -11.36
CA ALA A 186 5.16 22.23 -11.38
C ALA A 186 4.60 22.65 -10.01
N ARG A 187 5.46 22.94 -9.02
CA ARG A 187 5.10 22.85 -7.59
C ARG A 187 4.34 24.10 -7.21
N THR A 188 3.12 24.18 -7.70
CA THR A 188 2.05 25.05 -7.26
C THR A 188 1.06 24.16 -6.52
N GLY A 189 1.14 24.13 -5.19
CA GLY A 189 0.16 23.45 -4.33
C GLY A 189 0.66 22.23 -3.55
N LEU A 190 -0.24 21.68 -2.74
CA LEU A 190 -0.05 20.47 -1.94
C LEU A 190 -0.03 19.20 -2.81
N VAL A 191 0.36 18.06 -2.21
CA VAL A 191 0.20 16.74 -2.85
C VAL A 191 -1.27 16.52 -3.27
N PRO A 192 -1.55 15.95 -4.45
CA PRO A 192 -2.91 15.61 -4.83
C PRO A 192 -3.47 14.52 -3.90
N PRO A 193 -4.78 14.51 -3.64
CA PRO A 193 -5.45 13.40 -2.96
C PRO A 193 -5.18 12.05 -3.63
N HIS A 194 -5.33 10.96 -2.90
CA HIS A 194 -5.22 9.63 -3.47
C HIS A 194 -6.37 9.38 -4.46
N GLY A 195 -6.02 9.01 -5.70
CA GLY A 195 -6.95 8.99 -6.84
C GLY A 195 -7.13 10.33 -7.58
N GLY A 196 -6.41 11.38 -7.17
CA GLY A 196 -6.35 12.68 -7.87
C GLY A 196 -7.38 13.71 -7.38
N GLU A 197 -8.49 13.28 -6.80
CA GLU A 197 -9.56 14.14 -6.30
C GLU A 197 -9.93 13.79 -4.86
N LEU A 198 -10.22 14.81 -4.05
CA LEU A 198 -10.71 14.62 -2.69
C LEU A 198 -12.22 14.38 -2.78
N VAL A 199 -12.64 13.17 -2.48
CA VAL A 199 -14.06 12.80 -2.48
C VAL A 199 -14.78 13.51 -1.34
N ASP A 200 -15.89 14.18 -1.60
CA ASP A 200 -16.80 14.69 -0.57
C ASP A 200 -18.16 14.01 -0.71
N ARG A 201 -18.47 13.13 0.24
CA ARG A 201 -19.77 12.45 0.35
C ARG A 201 -20.58 13.00 1.52
N PHE A 202 -20.16 14.11 2.14
CA PHE A 202 -20.90 14.75 3.22
C PHE A 202 -21.91 15.75 2.63
N VAL A 203 -23.18 15.34 2.61
CA VAL A 203 -24.28 16.13 2.09
C VAL A 203 -24.69 17.21 3.09
N ARG A 204 -24.87 18.43 2.59
CA ARG A 204 -25.19 19.64 3.38
C ARG A 204 -26.40 20.39 2.78
N GLY A 205 -26.95 21.35 3.52
CA GLY A 205 -28.02 22.24 3.04
C GLY A 205 -29.34 21.51 2.72
N GLU A 206 -30.07 21.98 1.70
CA GLU A 206 -31.37 21.41 1.31
C GLU A 206 -31.28 19.94 0.89
N THR A 207 -30.21 19.55 0.21
CA THR A 207 -30.00 18.15 -0.23
C THR A 207 -29.96 17.22 0.98
N ARG A 208 -29.37 17.65 2.10
CA ARG A 208 -29.35 16.88 3.35
C ARG A 208 -30.76 16.68 3.90
N LEU A 209 -31.58 17.73 3.90
CA LEU A 209 -32.96 17.65 4.41
C LEU A 209 -33.81 16.68 3.58
N ARG A 210 -33.72 16.78 2.25
CA ARG A 210 -34.42 15.85 1.33
C ARG A 210 -33.96 14.41 1.51
N LEU A 211 -32.66 14.20 1.70
CA LEU A 211 -32.11 12.86 1.93
C LEU A 211 -32.56 12.27 3.27
N LEU A 212 -32.66 13.08 4.33
CA LEU A 212 -33.21 12.66 5.63
C LEU A 212 -34.70 12.29 5.54
N GLU A 213 -35.50 13.10 4.85
CA GLU A 213 -36.92 12.83 4.61
C GLU A 213 -37.12 11.50 3.86
N ARG A 214 -36.34 11.29 2.78
CA ARG A 214 -36.34 10.03 2.03
C ARG A 214 -35.90 8.85 2.90
N ALA A 215 -34.86 9.03 3.72
CA ALA A 215 -34.31 7.99 4.57
C ALA A 215 -35.29 7.48 5.64
N ALA A 216 -36.29 8.28 6.03
CA ALA A 216 -37.30 7.88 7.01
C ALA A 216 -38.14 6.67 6.55
N GLY A 217 -38.29 6.48 5.24
CA GLY A 217 -39.03 5.35 4.65
C GLY A 217 -38.17 4.17 4.20
N LEU A 218 -36.84 4.26 4.32
CA LEU A 218 -35.92 3.23 3.83
C LEU A 218 -35.74 2.10 4.85
N PRO A 219 -35.42 0.86 4.39
CA PRO A 219 -34.84 -0.16 5.25
C PRO A 219 -33.60 0.39 5.97
N ARG A 220 -33.45 0.05 7.25
CA ARG A 220 -32.41 0.61 8.11
C ARG A 220 -31.41 -0.45 8.55
N VAL A 221 -30.13 -0.10 8.50
CA VAL A 221 -29.01 -0.85 9.09
C VAL A 221 -28.37 -0.01 10.19
N THR A 222 -28.18 -0.59 11.37
CA THR A 222 -27.45 0.04 12.46
C THR A 222 -25.96 -0.27 12.33
N LEU A 223 -25.13 0.77 12.32
CA LEU A 223 -23.68 0.66 12.26
C LEU A 223 -23.11 0.32 13.64
N ASP A 224 -22.07 -0.50 13.67
CA ASP A 224 -21.19 -0.61 14.83
C ASP A 224 -20.22 0.60 14.87
N GLU A 225 -19.41 0.70 15.93
CA GLU A 225 -18.46 1.82 16.09
C GLU A 225 -17.46 1.93 14.92
N ARG A 226 -17.04 0.80 14.35
CA ARG A 226 -16.09 0.78 13.22
C ARG A 226 -16.77 1.25 11.94
N GLY A 227 -17.94 0.71 11.61
CA GLY A 227 -18.73 1.11 10.45
C GLY A 227 -19.15 2.57 10.51
N ALA A 228 -19.45 3.08 11.71
CA ALA A 228 -19.72 4.50 11.95
C ALA A 228 -18.48 5.37 11.65
N SER A 229 -17.31 4.96 12.14
CA SER A 229 -16.03 5.65 11.88
C SER A 229 -15.66 5.62 10.39
N ASP A 230 -15.81 4.46 9.74
CA ASP A 230 -15.48 4.30 8.33
C ASP A 230 -16.45 5.08 7.44
N LEU A 231 -17.75 5.13 7.77
CA LEU A 231 -18.73 5.98 7.06
C LEU A 231 -18.34 7.46 7.16
N GLU A 232 -17.90 7.93 8.33
CA GLU A 232 -17.44 9.32 8.49
C GLU A 232 -16.22 9.61 7.59
N LEU A 233 -15.26 8.68 7.55
CA LEU A 233 -14.00 8.84 6.80
C LEU A 233 -14.16 8.69 5.29
N ILE A 234 -15.14 7.90 4.82
CA ILE A 234 -15.60 7.94 3.43
C ILE A 234 -16.29 9.29 3.16
N GLY A 235 -17.21 9.67 4.06
CA GLY A 235 -18.02 10.89 3.98
C GLY A 235 -17.18 12.16 3.79
N ASN A 236 -16.15 12.33 4.60
CA ASN A 236 -15.32 13.54 4.61
C ASN A 236 -14.10 13.50 3.67
N GLY A 237 -13.93 12.42 2.91
CA GLY A 237 -12.84 12.27 1.94
C GLY A 237 -11.52 11.75 2.49
N ALA A 238 -11.44 11.44 3.80
CA ALA A 238 -10.23 10.85 4.37
C ALA A 238 -9.86 9.52 3.71
N TYR A 239 -10.87 8.78 3.21
CA TYR A 239 -10.71 7.53 2.48
C TYR A 239 -10.78 7.67 0.95
N SER A 240 -10.57 8.87 0.39
CA SER A 240 -10.45 9.03 -1.07
C SER A 240 -9.46 8.02 -1.67
N PRO A 241 -9.79 7.37 -2.80
CA PRO A 241 -10.89 7.66 -3.72
C PRO A 241 -12.21 6.93 -3.41
N LEU A 242 -12.33 6.28 -2.25
CA LEU A 242 -13.56 5.54 -1.94
C LEU A 242 -14.75 6.49 -1.87
N LYS A 243 -15.81 6.09 -2.56
CA LYS A 243 -17.11 6.78 -2.60
C LYS A 243 -18.17 6.09 -1.73
N GLY A 244 -17.80 4.99 -1.10
CA GLY A 244 -18.69 4.11 -0.37
C GLY A 244 -17.97 2.91 0.21
N PHE A 245 -18.74 2.00 0.81
CA PHE A 245 -18.21 0.72 1.25
C PHE A 245 -17.87 -0.13 0.02
N MET A 246 -16.74 -0.82 0.08
CA MET A 246 -16.21 -1.58 -1.05
C MET A 246 -17.23 -2.61 -1.55
N THR A 247 -17.21 -2.88 -2.85
CA THR A 247 -17.87 -4.06 -3.43
C THR A 247 -16.97 -5.28 -3.26
N SER A 248 -17.51 -6.47 -3.55
CA SER A 248 -16.74 -7.73 -3.58
C SER A 248 -15.52 -7.67 -4.50
N ARG A 249 -15.58 -6.88 -5.58
CA ARG A 249 -14.48 -6.72 -6.54
C ARG A 249 -13.29 -5.94 -5.95
N ASP A 250 -13.57 -4.77 -5.39
CA ASP A 250 -12.55 -3.99 -4.68
C ASP A 250 -12.01 -4.77 -3.50
N TYR A 251 -12.91 -5.38 -2.72
CA TYR A 251 -12.57 -6.19 -1.56
C TYR A 251 -11.55 -7.30 -1.89
N LEU A 252 -11.84 -8.16 -2.87
CA LEU A 252 -10.96 -9.27 -3.24
C LEU A 252 -9.60 -8.77 -3.71
N ARG A 253 -9.57 -7.71 -4.54
CA ARG A 253 -8.30 -7.14 -5.01
C ARG A 253 -7.50 -6.47 -3.89
N VAL A 254 -8.15 -5.83 -2.93
CA VAL A 254 -7.45 -5.27 -1.77
C VAL A 254 -6.85 -6.39 -0.93
N VAL A 255 -7.60 -7.45 -0.66
CA VAL A 255 -7.12 -8.61 0.11
C VAL A 255 -5.94 -9.29 -0.58
N HIS A 256 -6.04 -9.57 -1.88
CA HIS A 256 -5.00 -10.30 -2.62
C HIS A 256 -3.83 -9.45 -3.10
N GLU A 257 -4.10 -8.26 -3.62
CA GLU A 257 -3.15 -7.48 -4.42
C GLU A 257 -2.75 -6.15 -3.77
N ARG A 258 -3.44 -5.74 -2.68
CA ARG A 258 -3.31 -4.40 -2.07
C ARG A 258 -3.66 -3.29 -3.07
N ARG A 259 -4.71 -3.52 -3.88
CA ARG A 259 -5.19 -2.56 -4.88
C ARG A 259 -6.71 -2.55 -4.97
N LEU A 260 -7.24 -1.39 -5.32
CA LEU A 260 -8.63 -1.25 -5.78
C LEU A 260 -8.79 -1.84 -7.20
N GLU A 261 -10.03 -2.00 -7.65
CA GLU A 261 -10.38 -2.38 -9.03
C GLU A 261 -9.78 -1.40 -10.05
N SER A 262 -9.69 -0.11 -9.69
CA SER A 262 -9.03 0.93 -10.48
C SER A 262 -7.52 0.72 -10.66
N GLY A 263 -6.90 -0.18 -9.89
CA GLY A 263 -5.46 -0.41 -9.86
C GLY A 263 -4.69 0.48 -8.87
N LEU A 264 -5.35 1.48 -8.28
CA LEU A 264 -4.77 2.32 -7.22
C LEU A 264 -4.42 1.48 -5.99
N VAL A 265 -3.28 1.79 -5.35
CA VAL A 265 -2.83 1.09 -4.15
C VAL A 265 -3.80 1.32 -3.00
N TRP A 266 -4.25 0.25 -2.37
CA TRP A 266 -5.10 0.30 -1.18
C TRP A 266 -4.96 -0.99 -0.38
N SER A 267 -4.57 -0.90 0.89
CA SER A 267 -4.07 -2.05 1.64
C SER A 267 -5.06 -2.70 2.60
N ILE A 268 -6.16 -2.04 2.96
CA ILE A 268 -7.12 -2.50 3.97
C ILE A 268 -8.56 -2.44 3.44
N PRO A 269 -9.34 -3.52 3.52
CA PRO A 269 -10.75 -3.49 3.15
C PRO A 269 -11.58 -2.54 4.03
N ILE A 270 -12.43 -1.73 3.40
CA ILE A 270 -13.41 -0.88 4.07
C ILE A 270 -14.80 -1.39 3.70
N THR A 271 -15.35 -2.24 4.56
CA THR A 271 -16.57 -3.01 4.32
C THR A 271 -17.64 -2.71 5.36
N LEU A 272 -18.92 -2.86 4.98
CA LEU A 272 -20.04 -2.79 5.89
C LEU A 272 -20.55 -4.21 6.16
N ALA A 273 -20.21 -4.76 7.32
CA ALA A 273 -20.63 -6.09 7.76
C ALA A 273 -21.95 -6.02 8.52
N VAL A 274 -22.92 -6.86 8.14
CA VAL A 274 -24.23 -6.95 8.80
C VAL A 274 -24.62 -8.41 9.09
N PRO A 275 -25.50 -8.66 10.07
CA PRO A 275 -26.10 -9.98 10.27
C PRO A 275 -26.84 -10.45 9.01
N GLY A 276 -26.86 -11.77 8.77
CA GLY A 276 -27.53 -12.34 7.60
C GLY A 276 -29.04 -12.06 7.53
N GLU A 277 -29.69 -11.95 8.70
CA GLU A 277 -31.11 -11.58 8.78
C GLU A 277 -31.40 -10.16 8.29
N ASP A 278 -30.53 -9.21 8.61
CA ASP A 278 -30.67 -7.82 8.17
C ASP A 278 -30.41 -7.73 6.68
N ALA A 279 -29.35 -8.39 6.20
CA ALA A 279 -29.03 -8.45 4.79
C ALA A 279 -30.16 -9.05 3.94
N GLY A 280 -30.85 -10.07 4.44
CA GLY A 280 -31.95 -10.75 3.74
C GLY A 280 -33.17 -9.87 3.48
N ARG A 281 -33.34 -8.77 4.24
CA ARG A 281 -34.44 -7.80 4.08
C ARG A 281 -34.13 -6.71 3.05
N LEU A 282 -32.89 -6.65 2.55
CA LEU A 282 -32.42 -5.62 1.63
C LEU A 282 -32.48 -6.11 0.17
N SER A 283 -32.71 -5.18 -0.75
CA SER A 283 -32.75 -5.45 -2.19
C SER A 283 -31.57 -4.78 -2.89
N LEU A 284 -30.96 -5.46 -3.87
CA LEU A 284 -29.94 -4.84 -4.72
C LEU A 284 -30.57 -3.74 -5.59
N GLY A 285 -29.84 -2.65 -5.79
CA GLY A 285 -30.31 -1.45 -6.49
C GLY A 285 -31.23 -0.54 -5.67
N SER A 286 -31.44 -0.83 -4.38
CA SER A 286 -32.22 0.04 -3.48
C SER A 286 -31.33 0.82 -2.51
N GLU A 287 -31.87 1.90 -1.98
CA GLU A 287 -31.22 2.66 -0.92
C GLU A 287 -31.51 2.09 0.47
N VAL A 288 -30.54 2.22 1.37
CA VAL A 288 -30.58 1.75 2.75
C VAL A 288 -30.17 2.89 3.68
N ALA A 289 -30.99 3.19 4.68
CA ALA A 289 -30.62 4.16 5.72
C ALA A 289 -29.58 3.54 6.67
N LEU A 290 -28.50 4.28 6.90
CA LEU A 290 -27.45 3.93 7.85
C LEU A 290 -27.64 4.71 9.14
N ALA A 291 -27.82 4.01 10.25
CA ALA A 291 -28.00 4.59 11.56
C ALA A 291 -26.76 4.43 12.43
N ALA A 292 -26.41 5.46 13.20
CA ALA A 292 -25.38 5.36 14.23
C ALA A 292 -25.86 4.46 15.39
N PRO A 293 -24.96 4.03 16.30
CA PRO A 293 -25.33 3.20 17.46
C PRO A 293 -26.42 3.82 18.34
N ASP A 294 -26.56 5.15 18.35
CA ASP A 294 -27.60 5.89 19.08
C ASP A 294 -28.97 5.94 18.36
N GLY A 295 -29.07 5.32 17.17
CA GLY A 295 -30.29 5.22 16.38
C GLY A 295 -30.54 6.39 15.42
N ARG A 296 -29.73 7.46 15.44
CA ARG A 296 -29.84 8.56 14.48
C ARG A 296 -29.47 8.10 13.08
N VAL A 297 -30.22 8.52 12.06
CA VAL A 297 -29.82 8.33 10.66
C VAL A 297 -28.67 9.28 10.33
N VAL A 298 -27.55 8.70 9.91
CA VAL A 298 -26.29 9.43 9.68
C VAL A 298 -25.77 9.28 8.26
N GLY A 299 -26.32 8.34 7.49
CA GLY A 299 -26.06 8.26 6.06
C GLY A 299 -27.07 7.43 5.30
N VAL A 300 -26.87 7.34 4.00
CA VAL A 300 -27.61 6.46 3.09
C VAL A 300 -26.60 5.70 2.22
N LEU A 301 -26.85 4.42 2.01
CA LEU A 301 -26.10 3.53 1.11
C LEU A 301 -26.98 3.21 -0.10
N GLU A 302 -26.47 3.40 -1.32
CA GLU A 302 -27.04 2.77 -2.51
C GLU A 302 -26.44 1.37 -2.64
N LEU A 303 -27.25 0.34 -2.37
CA LEU A 303 -26.78 -1.03 -2.27
C LEU A 303 -26.63 -1.65 -3.66
N VAL A 304 -25.39 -1.87 -4.12
CA VAL A 304 -25.10 -2.48 -5.43
C VAL A 304 -24.49 -3.87 -5.32
N ASP A 305 -23.97 -4.23 -4.14
CA ASP A 305 -23.35 -5.53 -3.90
C ASP A 305 -23.70 -6.08 -2.51
N ARG A 306 -23.95 -7.39 -2.44
CA ARG A 306 -24.28 -8.12 -1.20
C ARG A 306 -23.69 -9.52 -1.30
N TRP A 307 -22.69 -9.84 -0.47
CA TRP A 307 -21.99 -11.13 -0.54
C TRP A 307 -21.55 -11.62 0.84
N THR A 308 -21.31 -12.93 0.94
CA THR A 308 -20.70 -13.54 2.12
C THR A 308 -19.18 -13.64 1.89
N PRO A 309 -18.35 -12.98 2.71
CA PRO A 309 -16.89 -13.01 2.55
C PRO A 309 -16.29 -14.30 3.09
N ASP A 310 -15.13 -14.68 2.55
CA ASP A 310 -14.23 -15.62 3.22
C ASP A 310 -13.40 -14.86 4.27
N LYS A 311 -13.90 -14.81 5.51
CA LYS A 311 -13.21 -14.15 6.64
C LYS A 311 -11.85 -14.77 6.95
N ASP A 312 -11.63 -16.02 6.56
CA ASP A 312 -10.37 -16.75 6.73
C ASP A 312 -9.32 -16.25 5.74
N LEU A 313 -9.73 -16.05 4.49
CA LEU A 313 -8.94 -15.41 3.45
C LEU A 313 -8.55 -13.98 3.84
N GLU A 314 -9.51 -13.18 4.31
CA GLU A 314 -9.23 -11.81 4.76
C GLU A 314 -8.29 -11.79 5.97
N ALA A 315 -8.49 -12.69 6.93
CA ALA A 315 -7.65 -12.76 8.11
C ALA A 315 -6.18 -12.98 7.74
N ARG A 316 -5.91 -13.96 6.88
CA ARG A 316 -4.57 -14.24 6.35
C ARG A 316 -4.04 -13.10 5.48
N GLY A 317 -4.88 -12.57 4.59
CA GLY A 317 -4.47 -11.54 3.65
C GLY A 317 -4.12 -10.21 4.32
N VAL A 318 -4.91 -9.79 5.31
CA VAL A 318 -4.82 -8.46 5.96
C VAL A 318 -3.96 -8.49 7.21
N TYR A 319 -4.11 -9.49 8.08
CA TYR A 319 -3.42 -9.57 9.38
C TYR A 319 -2.26 -10.57 9.38
N GLY A 320 -2.08 -11.36 8.32
CA GLY A 320 -1.03 -12.39 8.25
C GLY A 320 -1.29 -13.61 9.14
N THR A 321 -2.43 -13.69 9.82
CA THR A 321 -2.78 -14.76 10.75
C THR A 321 -4.30 -14.96 10.81
N THR A 322 -4.74 -16.15 11.18
CA THR A 322 -6.14 -16.45 11.53
C THR A 322 -6.36 -16.54 13.04
N ASP A 323 -5.34 -16.28 13.85
CA ASP A 323 -5.39 -16.36 15.30
C ASP A 323 -6.30 -15.25 15.89
N VAL A 324 -7.33 -15.67 16.61
CA VAL A 324 -8.32 -14.77 17.24
C VAL A 324 -7.75 -13.96 18.40
N SER A 325 -6.56 -14.28 18.91
CA SER A 325 -5.86 -13.42 19.87
C SER A 325 -5.32 -12.13 19.22
N HIS A 326 -5.21 -12.08 17.88
CA HIS A 326 -4.99 -10.83 17.15
C HIS A 326 -6.28 -9.97 17.18
N PRO A 327 -6.27 -8.74 17.74
CA PRO A 327 -7.49 -7.93 17.91
C PRO A 327 -8.24 -7.63 16.61
N GLY A 328 -7.50 -7.41 15.51
CA GLY A 328 -8.09 -7.23 14.19
C GLY A 328 -8.82 -8.48 13.67
N VAL A 329 -8.29 -9.68 13.97
CA VAL A 329 -8.92 -10.94 13.59
C VAL A 329 -10.12 -11.20 14.47
N ALA A 330 -10.01 -10.99 15.79
CA ALA A 330 -11.14 -11.09 16.72
C ALA A 330 -12.34 -10.26 16.25
N SER A 331 -12.08 -8.99 15.91
CA SER A 331 -13.10 -8.07 15.40
C SER A 331 -13.68 -8.50 14.06
N LEU A 332 -12.87 -9.04 13.15
CA LEU A 332 -13.34 -9.61 11.88
C LEU A 332 -14.24 -10.84 12.11
N ARG A 333 -13.93 -11.69 13.10
CA ARG A 333 -14.75 -12.87 13.41
C ARG A 333 -16.09 -12.48 14.04
N SER A 334 -16.09 -11.48 14.91
CA SER A 334 -17.30 -11.02 15.58
C SER A 334 -18.19 -10.12 14.70
N SER A 335 -17.70 -9.66 13.54
CA SER A 335 -18.50 -8.83 12.63
C SER A 335 -19.63 -9.63 11.97
N GLY A 336 -20.59 -8.95 11.35
CA GLY A 336 -21.63 -9.59 10.54
C GLY A 336 -21.07 -10.53 9.44
N ASP A 337 -21.91 -11.45 8.98
CA ASP A 337 -21.56 -12.51 8.03
C ASP A 337 -21.86 -12.17 6.58
N VAL A 338 -22.54 -11.05 6.33
CA VAL A 338 -22.81 -10.54 4.98
C VAL A 338 -22.25 -9.13 4.86
N TYR A 339 -21.53 -8.88 3.78
CA TYR A 339 -20.99 -7.57 3.46
C TYR A 339 -21.88 -6.87 2.44
N LEU A 340 -22.11 -5.57 2.68
CA LEU A 340 -22.85 -4.67 1.82
C LEU A 340 -21.87 -3.69 1.17
N GLY A 341 -22.00 -3.51 -0.15
CA GLY A 341 -21.14 -2.65 -0.96
C GLY A 341 -21.94 -1.68 -1.81
N GLY A 342 -21.39 -0.47 -1.97
CA GLY A 342 -21.99 0.59 -2.76
C GLY A 342 -21.69 1.99 -2.27
N GLU A 343 -22.11 2.99 -3.05
CA GLU A 343 -21.86 4.40 -2.74
C GLU A 343 -22.64 4.87 -1.51
N VAL A 344 -22.05 5.79 -0.77
CA VAL A 344 -22.67 6.35 0.44
C VAL A 344 -22.76 7.86 0.38
N TRP A 345 -23.72 8.39 1.12
CA TRP A 345 -23.87 9.81 1.40
C TRP A 345 -24.03 10.00 2.90
N LEU A 346 -23.07 10.68 3.51
CA LEU A 346 -23.10 11.06 4.91
C LEU A 346 -24.02 12.28 5.07
N VAL A 347 -24.96 12.23 6.00
CA VAL A 347 -25.86 13.35 6.32
C VAL A 347 -25.59 13.96 7.69
N ASP A 348 -25.00 13.20 8.61
CA ASP A 348 -24.61 13.69 9.93
C ASP A 348 -23.40 12.92 10.44
N ARG A 349 -22.62 13.52 11.35
CA ARG A 349 -21.49 12.79 11.93
C ARG A 349 -22.02 11.65 12.83
N PRO A 350 -21.53 10.42 12.64
CA PRO A 350 -21.96 9.29 13.45
C PRO A 350 -21.54 9.42 14.90
N VAL A 351 -20.36 10.01 15.13
CA VAL A 351 -19.80 10.25 16.46
C VAL A 351 -19.71 11.75 16.72
N VAL A 352 -20.31 12.18 17.83
CA VAL A 352 -20.23 13.56 18.31
C VAL A 352 -18.75 13.90 18.57
N PRO A 353 -18.21 14.99 17.98
CA PRO A 353 -16.83 15.38 18.22
C PRO A 353 -16.58 15.67 19.70
N GLN A 354 -15.63 14.95 20.31
CA GLN A 354 -15.21 15.21 21.68
C GLN A 354 -14.43 16.54 21.82
N PHE A 355 -13.73 16.93 20.76
CA PHE A 355 -12.90 18.15 20.70
C PHE A 355 -13.22 18.92 19.40
N PRO A 356 -14.35 19.65 19.35
CA PRO A 356 -14.85 20.29 18.13
C PRO A 356 -13.94 21.41 17.59
N GLU A 357 -13.04 21.94 18.42
CA GLU A 357 -12.07 22.98 18.06
C GLU A 357 -10.94 22.50 17.15
N HIS A 358 -10.65 21.19 17.17
CA HIS A 358 -9.57 20.61 16.37
C HIS A 358 -10.09 20.10 15.02
N PRO A 359 -9.40 20.39 13.89
CA PRO A 359 -9.79 19.91 12.56
C PRO A 359 -9.94 18.38 12.52
N ARG A 360 -11.00 17.90 11.85
CA ARG A 360 -11.26 16.47 11.60
C ARG A 360 -11.27 16.09 10.12
N ASP A 361 -11.39 17.07 9.23
CA ASP A 361 -11.63 16.82 7.82
C ASP A 361 -10.38 17.16 6.98
N PRO A 362 -10.06 16.35 5.95
CA PRO A 362 -8.96 16.62 5.03
C PRO A 362 -9.03 17.99 4.36
N ALA A 363 -10.22 18.46 4.00
CA ALA A 363 -10.41 19.78 3.39
C ALA A 363 -9.93 20.92 4.33
N ALA A 364 -10.19 20.80 5.64
CA ALA A 364 -9.76 21.78 6.63
C ALA A 364 -8.23 21.79 6.81
N THR A 365 -7.59 20.61 6.88
CA THR A 365 -6.12 20.57 7.00
C THR A 365 -5.43 21.08 5.74
N ARG A 366 -5.95 20.74 4.55
CA ARG A 366 -5.44 21.26 3.28
C ARG A 366 -5.52 22.78 3.19
N ALA A 367 -6.69 23.35 3.49
CA ALA A 367 -6.85 24.80 3.54
C ALA A 367 -5.90 25.46 4.56
N ALA A 368 -5.71 24.84 5.72
CA ALA A 368 -4.78 25.31 6.73
C ALA A 368 -3.31 25.29 6.26
N PHE A 369 -2.89 24.29 5.49
CA PHE A 369 -1.54 24.22 4.92
C PHE A 369 -1.35 25.24 3.80
N GLU A 370 -2.34 25.39 2.91
CA GLU A 370 -2.31 26.37 1.82
C GLU A 370 -2.25 27.80 2.34
N ALA A 371 -3.04 28.13 3.37
CA ALA A 371 -3.00 29.44 4.02
C ALA A 371 -1.62 29.77 4.64
N ARG A 372 -0.84 28.74 5.00
CA ARG A 372 0.53 28.86 5.51
C ARG A 372 1.59 28.81 4.41
N GLY A 373 1.19 28.62 3.15
CA GLY A 373 2.10 28.43 2.02
C GLY A 373 2.92 27.14 2.08
N TRP A 374 2.51 26.16 2.90
CA TRP A 374 3.20 24.88 3.01
C TRP A 374 3.01 24.02 1.76
N ARG A 375 4.06 23.29 1.38
CA ARG A 375 4.07 22.36 0.23
C ARG A 375 4.51 20.97 0.64
N ARG A 376 5.55 20.90 1.48
CA ARG A 376 6.04 19.67 2.09
C ARG A 376 5.46 19.55 3.49
N VAL A 377 4.56 18.59 3.70
CA VAL A 377 3.94 18.36 5.00
C VAL A 377 4.15 16.91 5.38
N VAL A 378 4.66 16.70 6.60
CA VAL A 378 4.83 15.35 7.15
C VAL A 378 3.66 15.00 8.06
N GLY A 379 3.08 13.81 7.89
CA GLY A 379 2.07 13.27 8.79
C GLY A 379 2.68 12.39 9.88
N PHE A 380 2.25 12.57 11.12
CA PHE A 380 2.58 11.70 12.25
C PHE A 380 1.32 11.10 12.87
N GLN A 381 1.13 9.79 12.67
CA GLN A 381 0.08 9.00 13.34
C GLN A 381 0.53 8.66 14.75
N THR A 382 -0.32 8.92 15.75
CA THR A 382 -0.12 8.39 17.09
C THR A 382 -1.44 8.00 17.75
N ARG A 383 -1.38 7.10 18.73
CA ARG A 383 -2.47 6.81 19.68
C ARG A 383 -2.00 6.92 21.13
N ASN A 384 -0.72 7.24 21.33
CA ASN A 384 -0.06 7.32 22.62
C ASN A 384 0.40 8.76 22.87
N PRO A 385 0.57 9.19 24.12
CA PRO A 385 1.28 10.42 24.43
C PRO A 385 2.66 10.45 23.75
N ILE A 386 3.07 11.63 23.30
CA ILE A 386 4.39 11.83 22.69
C ILE A 386 5.43 11.91 23.80
N HIS A 387 6.39 10.98 23.78
CA HIS A 387 7.59 10.99 24.62
C HIS A 387 8.80 11.47 23.80
N ARG A 388 9.99 11.54 24.42
CA ARG A 388 11.19 12.16 23.83
C ARG A 388 11.62 11.54 22.50
N ALA A 389 11.50 10.23 22.35
CA ALA A 389 11.74 9.56 21.06
C ALA A 389 10.75 9.98 19.96
N HIS A 390 9.45 10.07 20.25
CA HIS A 390 8.47 10.60 19.29
C HIS A 390 8.71 12.09 18.97
N GLU A 391 9.07 12.89 19.97
CA GLU A 391 9.46 14.30 19.80
C GLU A 391 10.68 14.44 18.88
N HIS A 392 11.68 13.56 19.05
CA HIS A 392 12.89 13.58 18.23
C HIS A 392 12.60 13.30 16.75
N ILE A 393 11.88 12.21 16.44
CA ILE A 393 11.63 11.83 15.04
C ILE A 393 10.75 12.85 14.30
N THR A 394 9.79 13.46 15.00
CA THR A 394 8.91 14.49 14.42
C THR A 394 9.66 15.79 14.17
N LYS A 395 10.61 16.16 15.06
CA LYS A 395 11.52 17.30 14.82
C LYS A 395 12.50 17.04 13.70
N CYS A 396 13.10 15.85 13.63
CA CYS A 396 13.96 15.48 12.50
C CYS A 396 13.21 15.54 11.16
N ALA A 397 11.94 15.13 11.13
CA ALA A 397 11.12 15.25 9.93
C ALA A 397 10.82 16.72 9.57
N LEU A 398 10.59 17.58 10.57
CA LEU A 398 10.37 19.02 10.37
C LEU A 398 11.57 19.71 9.69
N GLU A 399 12.81 19.26 9.89
CA GLU A 399 13.99 19.85 9.23
C GLU A 399 13.95 19.77 7.69
N ILE A 400 13.18 18.83 7.12
CA ILE A 400 13.10 18.61 5.67
C ILE A 400 11.71 18.92 5.09
N THR A 401 10.80 19.45 5.91
CA THR A 401 9.41 19.77 5.52
C THR A 401 9.00 21.16 6.01
N ASP A 402 7.97 21.74 5.40
CA ASP A 402 7.47 23.06 5.80
C ASP A 402 6.67 23.00 7.11
N GLY A 403 6.04 21.86 7.39
CA GLY A 403 5.24 21.65 8.59
C GLY A 403 4.83 20.21 8.88
N LEU A 404 4.32 19.99 10.08
CA LEU A 404 3.91 18.70 10.64
C LEU A 404 2.39 18.67 10.85
N LEU A 405 1.75 17.63 10.34
CA LEU A 405 0.41 17.23 10.77
C LEU A 405 0.54 16.21 11.91
N LEU A 406 0.37 16.68 13.15
CA LEU A 406 0.22 15.80 14.31
C LEU A 406 -1.21 15.26 14.30
N HIS A 407 -1.35 13.95 14.08
CA HIS A 407 -2.63 13.35 13.73
C HIS A 407 -3.01 12.19 14.66
N PRO A 408 -3.32 12.47 15.95
CA PRO A 408 -3.71 11.46 16.91
C PRO A 408 -5.04 10.79 16.56
N LEU A 409 -5.11 9.50 16.86
CA LEU A 409 -6.35 8.73 16.77
C LEU A 409 -7.24 8.99 18.00
N VAL A 410 -8.51 9.26 17.74
CA VAL A 410 -9.55 9.48 18.77
C VAL A 410 -10.74 8.52 18.65
N GLY A 411 -10.75 7.64 17.65
CA GLY A 411 -11.74 6.56 17.55
C GLY A 411 -11.46 5.41 18.53
N ALA A 412 -12.20 4.31 18.37
CA ALA A 412 -12.11 3.14 19.25
C ALA A 412 -10.68 2.60 19.37
N THR A 413 -10.19 2.49 20.60
CA THR A 413 -8.88 1.93 20.97
C THR A 413 -9.02 0.74 21.90
N LYS A 414 -8.01 -0.14 21.94
CA LYS A 414 -8.01 -1.31 22.84
C LYS A 414 -8.03 -0.93 24.32
N ALA A 415 -8.48 -1.87 25.16
CA ALA A 415 -8.40 -1.77 26.61
C ALA A 415 -6.96 -1.55 27.08
N GLY A 416 -6.76 -0.56 27.95
CA GLY A 416 -5.45 -0.20 28.52
C GLY A 416 -4.73 0.98 27.84
N ASP A 417 -5.27 1.53 26.75
CA ASP A 417 -4.79 2.78 26.17
C ASP A 417 -5.19 3.98 27.06
N ILE A 418 -4.35 5.02 27.08
CA ILE A 418 -4.58 6.26 27.85
C ILE A 418 -5.74 7.03 27.23
N PRO A 419 -6.70 7.58 27.98
CA PRO A 419 -7.88 8.28 27.44
C PRO A 419 -7.57 9.42 26.47
N ALA A 420 -8.48 9.65 25.54
CA ALA A 420 -8.32 10.70 24.53
C ALA A 420 -8.13 12.10 25.15
N ASP A 421 -8.89 12.47 26.19
CA ASP A 421 -8.77 13.75 26.89
C ASP A 421 -7.39 13.93 27.55
N VAL A 422 -6.86 12.88 28.17
CA VAL A 422 -5.52 12.90 28.77
C VAL A 422 -4.45 13.03 27.69
N ARG A 423 -4.59 12.29 26.57
CA ARG A 423 -3.67 12.40 25.43
C ARG A 423 -3.70 13.79 24.81
N MET A 424 -4.87 14.38 24.63
CA MET A 424 -5.04 15.73 24.09
C MET A 424 -4.33 16.78 24.94
N ARG A 425 -4.54 16.77 26.27
CA ARG A 425 -3.80 17.64 27.20
C ARG A 425 -2.28 17.49 27.05
N CYS A 426 -1.79 16.26 26.86
CA CYS A 426 -0.36 16.01 26.63
C CYS A 426 0.12 16.60 25.29
N TYR A 427 -0.66 16.48 24.21
CA TYR A 427 -0.29 17.02 22.91
C TYR A 427 -0.28 18.55 22.93
N GLU A 428 -1.32 19.18 23.45
CA GLU A 428 -1.44 20.65 23.52
C GLU A 428 -0.29 21.25 24.33
N LEU A 429 0.00 20.72 25.52
CA LEU A 429 1.14 21.16 26.33
C LEU A 429 2.46 21.00 25.58
N LEU A 430 2.63 19.88 24.87
CA LEU A 430 3.87 19.63 24.14
C LEU A 430 4.04 20.63 22.98
N LEU A 431 2.98 20.89 22.22
CA LEU A 431 2.99 21.83 21.11
C LEU A 431 3.23 23.26 21.60
N GLU A 432 2.57 23.67 22.69
CA GLU A 432 2.71 24.99 23.29
C GLU A 432 4.16 25.27 23.74
N LYS A 433 4.79 24.31 24.41
CA LYS A 433 6.08 24.53 25.08
C LYS A 433 7.30 24.13 24.26
N TYR A 434 7.18 23.17 23.34
CA TYR A 434 8.34 22.52 22.73
C TYR A 434 8.34 22.49 21.20
N TYR A 435 7.32 23.04 20.54
CA TYR A 435 7.29 23.20 19.08
C TYR A 435 7.13 24.67 18.69
N PRO A 436 7.63 25.07 17.52
CA PRO A 436 7.27 26.36 16.94
C PRO A 436 5.77 26.38 16.61
N ALA A 437 5.07 27.42 17.09
CA ALA A 437 3.62 27.54 16.99
C ALA A 437 3.09 27.56 15.54
N ASP A 438 3.92 28.00 14.59
CA ASP A 438 3.60 28.13 13.17
C ASP A 438 4.03 26.92 12.33
N ARG A 439 4.52 25.83 12.94
CA ARG A 439 5.06 24.64 12.25
C ARG A 439 4.25 23.36 12.41
N VAL A 440 3.23 23.36 13.27
CA VAL A 440 2.43 22.15 13.54
C VAL A 440 0.94 22.45 13.42
N VAL A 441 0.22 21.54 12.76
CA VAL A 441 -1.24 21.46 12.81
C VAL A 441 -1.61 20.20 13.58
N LEU A 442 -2.38 20.37 14.66
CA LEU A 442 -3.02 19.29 15.38
C LEU A 442 -4.40 19.03 14.74
N ALA A 443 -4.64 17.80 14.30
CA ALA A 443 -5.93 17.37 13.76
C ALA A 443 -6.29 15.98 14.31
N LEU A 444 -7.58 15.67 14.41
CA LEU A 444 -8.02 14.41 14.99
C LEU A 444 -8.40 13.40 13.90
N TYR A 445 -7.93 12.17 14.09
CA TYR A 445 -8.24 11.05 13.20
C TYR A 445 -9.31 10.15 13.85
N PRO A 446 -10.58 10.21 13.41
CA PRO A 446 -11.66 9.47 14.06
C PRO A 446 -11.79 8.02 13.57
N ALA A 447 -10.69 7.38 13.19
CA ALA A 447 -10.71 5.99 12.75
C ALA A 447 -10.66 4.99 13.91
N ALA A 448 -11.17 3.78 13.64
CA ALA A 448 -10.94 2.62 14.48
C ALA A 448 -9.64 1.90 14.07
N MET A 449 -8.77 1.64 15.05
CA MET A 449 -7.54 0.86 14.83
C MET A 449 -7.86 -0.59 14.45
N ARG A 450 -7.15 -1.12 13.46
CA ARG A 450 -7.25 -2.53 13.02
C ARG A 450 -6.08 -3.38 13.53
N TYR A 451 -4.99 -2.73 13.93
CA TYR A 451 -3.73 -3.34 14.34
C TYR A 451 -3.13 -4.24 13.25
N ALA A 452 -3.29 -3.87 11.98
CA ALA A 452 -2.87 -4.68 10.83
C ALA A 452 -1.42 -4.41 10.40
N GLY A 453 -0.59 -3.89 11.33
CA GLY A 453 0.85 -3.70 11.17
C GLY A 453 1.22 -3.11 9.80
N PRO A 454 1.93 -3.86 8.94
CA PRO A 454 2.39 -3.35 7.65
C PRO A 454 1.27 -2.90 6.70
N ARG A 455 0.13 -3.59 6.69
CA ARG A 455 -1.02 -3.19 5.87
C ARG A 455 -1.62 -1.87 6.35
N GLU A 456 -1.68 -1.67 7.65
CA GLU A 456 -2.22 -0.46 8.24
C GLU A 456 -1.26 0.73 8.17
N ALA A 457 0.06 0.49 8.16
CA ALA A 457 1.05 1.54 7.91
C ALA A 457 0.89 2.17 6.51
N LEU A 458 0.74 1.34 5.47
CA LEU A 458 0.43 1.78 4.11
C LEU A 458 -0.89 2.56 4.07
N PHE A 459 -1.92 2.01 4.71
CA PHE A 459 -3.24 2.62 4.78
C PHE A 459 -3.18 4.01 5.44
N HIS A 460 -2.50 4.12 6.59
CA HIS A 460 -2.30 5.38 7.29
C HIS A 460 -1.59 6.41 6.42
N ALA A 461 -0.57 6.02 5.64
CA ALA A 461 0.10 6.93 4.72
C ALA A 461 -0.85 7.45 3.63
N LEU A 462 -1.64 6.56 3.00
CA LEU A 462 -2.61 6.95 1.98
C LEU A 462 -3.68 7.90 2.54
N VAL A 463 -4.17 7.64 3.76
CA VAL A 463 -5.07 8.56 4.45
C VAL A 463 -4.39 9.91 4.64
N ARG A 464 -3.15 9.97 5.12
CA ARG A 464 -2.44 11.27 5.33
C ARG A 464 -2.20 12.03 4.03
N LYS A 465 -2.02 11.33 2.91
CA LYS A 465 -2.01 11.95 1.58
C LYS A 465 -3.32 12.71 1.30
N ASN A 466 -4.46 12.13 1.66
CA ASN A 466 -5.76 12.81 1.54
C ASN A 466 -5.83 14.07 2.40
N TYR A 467 -5.24 14.07 3.60
CA TYR A 467 -5.12 15.26 4.45
C TYR A 467 -4.09 16.30 3.97
N GLY A 468 -3.34 16.02 2.90
CA GLY A 468 -2.37 16.97 2.30
C GLY A 468 -0.91 16.70 2.66
N CYS A 469 -0.59 15.60 3.36
CA CYS A 469 0.78 15.23 3.68
C CYS A 469 1.51 14.64 2.47
N SER A 470 2.64 15.22 2.08
CA SER A 470 3.55 14.65 1.09
C SER A 470 4.52 13.62 1.68
N HIS A 471 4.70 13.63 3.01
CA HIS A 471 5.58 12.70 3.72
C HIS A 471 4.82 12.03 4.87
N PHE A 472 5.23 10.83 5.26
CA PHE A 472 4.62 10.11 6.38
C PHE A 472 5.67 9.40 7.23
N ILE A 473 5.69 9.66 8.54
CA ILE A 473 6.61 9.00 9.46
C ILE A 473 6.18 7.57 9.70
N VAL A 474 7.09 6.63 9.49
CA VAL A 474 6.93 5.21 9.80
C VAL A 474 8.03 4.80 10.76
N GLY A 475 7.67 4.58 12.02
CA GLY A 475 8.60 4.15 13.06
C GLY A 475 8.75 2.63 13.14
N ARG A 476 9.32 2.18 14.25
CA ARG A 476 9.35 0.77 14.68
C ARG A 476 7.93 0.28 15.01
N ASP A 477 7.61 -0.95 14.64
CA ASP A 477 6.36 -1.66 14.99
C ASP A 477 5.08 -0.85 14.69
N HIS A 478 5.10 -0.09 13.58
CA HIS A 478 4.01 0.82 13.24
C HIS A 478 2.71 0.05 13.03
N ALA A 479 1.67 0.44 13.78
CA ALA A 479 0.37 -0.23 13.83
C ALA A 479 0.42 -1.73 14.19
N GLY A 480 1.54 -2.21 14.75
CA GLY A 480 1.69 -3.58 15.21
C GLY A 480 1.00 -3.84 16.56
N VAL A 481 0.88 -5.12 16.87
CA VAL A 481 0.34 -5.62 18.14
C VAL A 481 1.03 -6.91 18.54
N GLY A 482 1.39 -7.03 19.81
CA GLY A 482 2.04 -8.22 20.36
C GLY A 482 3.32 -8.57 19.61
N HIS A 483 3.39 -9.82 19.16
CA HIS A 483 4.51 -10.34 18.38
C HIS A 483 4.08 -10.85 16.99
N PHE A 484 2.95 -10.34 16.47
CA PHE A 484 2.41 -10.76 15.18
C PHE A 484 3.18 -10.25 13.97
N TYR A 485 3.97 -9.19 14.15
CA TYR A 485 4.73 -8.55 13.08
C TYR A 485 6.19 -8.36 13.49
N GLY A 486 7.08 -8.42 12.51
CA GLY A 486 8.48 -8.07 12.69
C GLY A 486 8.67 -6.57 12.90
N THR A 487 9.73 -6.23 13.64
CA THR A 487 10.03 -4.87 14.13
C THR A 487 9.97 -3.76 13.08
N TYR A 488 10.37 -4.08 11.84
CA TYR A 488 10.42 -3.12 10.72
C TYR A 488 9.61 -3.59 9.50
N ASP A 489 8.72 -4.57 9.66
CA ASP A 489 7.88 -5.04 8.54
C ASP A 489 7.02 -3.92 7.96
N ALA A 490 6.53 -3.02 8.82
CA ALA A 490 5.77 -1.86 8.38
C ALA A 490 6.57 -0.91 7.48
N GLN A 491 7.88 -0.78 7.70
CA GLN A 491 8.75 0.03 6.83
C GLN A 491 9.04 -0.69 5.51
N ARG A 492 9.29 -2.01 5.58
CA ARG A 492 9.55 -2.84 4.40
C ARG A 492 8.36 -2.93 3.47
N ALA A 493 7.13 -2.88 3.99
CA ALA A 493 5.93 -2.93 3.16
C ALA A 493 5.82 -1.77 2.15
N PHE A 494 6.48 -0.64 2.38
CA PHE A 494 6.56 0.44 1.39
C PHE A 494 7.46 0.10 0.21
N ASP A 495 8.44 -0.81 0.38
CA ASP A 495 9.38 -1.24 -0.66
C ASP A 495 8.76 -2.21 -1.68
N ASP A 496 7.53 -2.66 -1.40
CA ASP A 496 6.76 -3.49 -2.33
C ASP A 496 6.22 -2.70 -3.52
N PHE A 497 6.20 -1.37 -3.45
CA PHE A 497 5.63 -0.46 -4.44
C PHE A 497 6.71 0.30 -5.22
N LEU A 498 6.38 0.72 -6.44
CA LEU A 498 7.31 1.49 -7.26
C LEU A 498 7.50 2.91 -6.69
N PRO A 499 8.67 3.54 -6.90
CA PRO A 499 8.88 4.94 -6.54
C PRO A 499 7.77 5.84 -7.10
N GLY A 500 7.17 6.65 -6.23
CA GLY A 500 6.08 7.57 -6.60
C GLY A 500 4.69 6.93 -6.69
N GLU A 501 4.56 5.61 -6.66
CA GLU A 501 3.27 4.91 -6.84
C GLU A 501 2.24 5.26 -5.75
N LEU A 502 2.67 5.31 -4.49
CA LEU A 502 1.82 5.76 -3.37
C LEU A 502 1.50 7.26 -3.48
N GLY A 503 2.39 8.03 -4.11
CA GLY A 503 2.35 9.49 -4.16
C GLY A 503 2.44 10.14 -2.78
N ILE A 504 3.01 9.46 -1.80
CA ILE A 504 3.41 9.96 -0.48
C ILE A 504 4.72 9.28 -0.08
N GLU A 505 5.67 10.05 0.44
CA GLU A 505 7.02 9.58 0.75
C GLU A 505 7.10 9.07 2.20
N PRO A 506 7.46 7.80 2.45
CA PRO A 506 7.67 7.31 3.80
C PRO A 506 9.01 7.79 4.37
N LEU A 507 8.98 8.42 5.55
CA LEU A 507 10.15 8.72 6.36
C LEU A 507 10.35 7.60 7.38
N LYS A 508 11.27 6.69 7.09
CA LYS A 508 11.55 5.48 7.88
C LYS A 508 12.54 5.80 9.00
N PHE A 509 12.05 5.84 10.24
CA PHE A 509 12.87 6.08 11.42
C PHE A 509 13.16 4.77 12.17
N GLU A 510 14.41 4.59 12.59
CA GLU A 510 14.74 3.53 13.55
C GLU A 510 14.22 3.85 14.95
N GLU A 511 14.28 2.87 15.84
CA GLU A 511 13.98 3.08 17.24
C GLU A 511 14.89 4.15 17.84
N ALA A 512 14.30 5.29 18.19
CA ALA A 512 15.00 6.37 18.87
C ALA A 512 15.01 6.12 20.39
N PHE A 513 16.15 6.40 21.01
CA PHE A 513 16.38 6.26 22.46
C PHE A 513 17.30 7.38 22.96
N TRP A 514 17.27 7.65 24.26
CA TRP A 514 18.26 8.54 24.85
C TRP A 514 19.57 7.78 25.06
N SER A 515 20.67 8.29 24.50
CA SER A 515 22.01 7.75 24.68
C SER A 515 22.75 8.53 25.75
N THR A 516 23.29 7.84 26.75
CA THR A 516 24.16 8.44 27.76
C THR A 516 25.55 8.79 27.24
N VAL A 517 25.97 8.17 26.11
CA VAL A 517 27.25 8.47 25.46
C VAL A 517 27.17 9.76 24.65
N VAL A 518 26.10 9.94 23.88
CA VAL A 518 25.88 11.16 23.08
C VAL A 518 25.31 12.30 23.93
N GLY A 519 24.69 11.99 25.07
CA GLY A 519 24.00 12.97 25.92
C GLY A 519 22.71 13.51 25.29
N GLY A 520 22.03 12.70 24.49
CA GLY A 520 20.89 13.13 23.68
C GLY A 520 20.07 12.00 23.06
N MET A 521 19.01 12.38 22.35
CA MET A 521 18.23 11.44 21.53
C MET A 521 19.05 11.00 20.32
N ALA A 522 19.07 9.70 20.08
CA ALA A 522 19.81 9.07 18.99
C ALA A 522 19.12 7.77 18.54
N THR A 523 19.73 7.11 17.56
CA THR A 523 19.38 5.79 17.04
C THR A 523 20.63 4.92 16.92
N ASP A 524 20.48 3.64 16.55
CA ASP A 524 21.62 2.75 16.25
C ASP A 524 22.54 3.29 15.15
N LYS A 525 22.02 4.14 14.24
CA LYS A 525 22.82 4.80 13.20
C LYS A 525 23.70 5.94 13.71
N THR A 526 23.40 6.51 14.88
CA THR A 526 23.94 7.81 15.30
C THR A 526 24.59 7.80 16.68
N ALA A 527 24.32 6.80 17.52
CA ALA A 527 24.98 6.63 18.81
C ALA A 527 25.85 5.36 18.83
N PRO A 528 27.12 5.44 19.27
CA PRO A 528 27.90 4.26 19.61
C PRO A 528 27.42 3.66 20.95
N GLY A 529 27.71 2.38 21.18
CA GLY A 529 27.43 1.67 22.44
C GLY A 529 26.32 0.62 22.35
N GLY A 530 26.21 -0.20 23.40
CA GLY A 530 25.20 -1.26 23.51
C GLY A 530 23.96 -0.83 24.31
N PRO A 531 23.04 -1.76 24.60
CA PRO A 531 21.82 -1.52 25.37
C PRO A 531 22.03 -0.84 26.73
N GLU A 532 23.17 -1.08 27.38
CA GLU A 532 23.56 -0.50 28.68
C GLU A 532 23.71 1.03 28.65
N THR A 533 23.95 1.60 27.46
CA THR A 533 24.08 3.05 27.27
C THR A 533 22.78 3.74 26.88
N ARG A 534 21.67 2.99 26.84
CA ARG A 534 20.38 3.45 26.34
C ARG A 534 19.38 3.56 27.49
N ILE A 535 18.68 4.69 27.55
CA ILE A 535 17.52 4.85 28.41
C ILE A 535 16.28 4.62 27.55
N THR A 536 15.64 3.47 27.78
CA THR A 536 14.36 3.09 27.17
C THR A 536 13.41 2.60 28.26
N LEU A 537 12.12 2.90 28.10
CA LEU A 537 11.08 2.38 28.98
C LEU A 537 9.96 1.79 28.14
N SER A 538 9.58 0.56 28.47
CA SER A 538 8.36 -0.05 27.95
C SER A 538 7.13 0.63 28.53
N GLY A 539 5.99 0.54 27.80
CA GLY A 539 4.72 1.07 28.31
C GLY A 539 4.29 0.45 29.64
N THR A 540 4.71 -0.79 29.95
CA THR A 540 4.45 -1.43 31.24
C THR A 540 5.25 -0.78 32.36
N GLN A 541 6.56 -0.56 32.15
CA GLN A 541 7.41 0.14 33.13
C GLN A 541 6.92 1.57 33.39
N VAL A 542 6.49 2.30 32.34
CA VAL A 542 5.90 3.64 32.51
C VAL A 542 4.65 3.59 33.40
N ARG A 543 3.74 2.64 33.15
CA ARG A 543 2.53 2.49 33.98
C ARG A 543 2.84 2.11 35.42
N GLU A 544 3.83 1.26 35.66
CA GLU A 544 4.27 0.88 37.00
C GLU A 544 4.82 2.08 37.77
N LEU A 545 5.66 2.91 37.13
CA LEU A 545 6.16 4.15 37.73
C LEU A 545 5.01 5.09 38.11
N LEU A 546 4.09 5.35 37.19
CA LEU A 546 2.96 6.26 37.43
C LEU A 546 2.04 5.74 38.55
N ARG A 547 1.74 4.43 38.59
CA ARG A 547 0.97 3.82 39.69
C ARG A 547 1.67 3.90 41.04
N ALA A 548 3.00 3.84 41.04
CA ALA A 548 3.82 4.01 42.24
C ALA A 548 4.01 5.48 42.65
N GLY A 549 3.33 6.43 42.00
CA GLY A 549 3.48 7.85 42.31
C GLY A 549 4.77 8.49 41.80
N LYS A 550 5.49 7.81 40.88
CA LYS A 550 6.80 8.25 40.38
C LYS A 550 6.69 8.72 38.93
N LEU A 551 7.41 9.80 38.61
CA LEU A 551 7.52 10.30 37.24
C LEU A 551 8.55 9.46 36.45
N PRO A 552 8.28 9.17 35.16
CA PRO A 552 9.33 8.74 34.23
C PRO A 552 10.48 9.75 34.18
N PRO A 553 11.72 9.29 33.90
CA PRO A 553 12.88 10.17 33.83
C PRO A 553 12.74 11.19 32.69
N PRO A 554 13.32 12.41 32.84
CA PRO A 554 13.23 13.49 31.85
C PRO A 554 13.82 13.13 30.48
N GLU A 555 14.77 12.20 30.45
CA GLU A 555 15.36 11.61 29.25
C GLU A 555 14.33 10.83 28.43
N PHE A 556 13.30 10.27 29.08
CA PHE A 556 12.23 9.53 28.44
C PHE A 556 11.03 10.42 28.10
N SER A 557 10.54 11.22 29.05
CA SER A 557 9.35 12.08 28.86
C SER A 557 9.61 13.47 29.43
N ARG A 558 9.06 14.50 28.79
CA ARG A 558 9.05 15.85 29.37
C ARG A 558 8.38 15.82 30.76
N PRO A 559 8.95 16.44 31.80
CA PRO A 559 8.40 16.39 33.16
C PRO A 559 6.94 16.83 33.24
N GLU A 560 6.56 17.85 32.48
CA GLU A 560 5.21 18.40 32.45
C GLU A 560 4.20 17.44 31.81
N VAL A 561 4.60 16.73 30.76
CA VAL A 561 3.79 15.65 30.16
C VAL A 561 3.66 14.49 31.15
N ALA A 562 4.76 14.10 31.80
CA ALA A 562 4.76 13.06 32.82
C ALA A 562 3.83 13.39 34.00
N GLN A 563 3.76 14.66 34.40
CA GLN A 563 2.88 15.12 35.47
C GLN A 563 1.40 15.00 35.09
N ILE A 564 1.01 15.34 33.86
CA ILE A 564 -0.36 15.15 33.36
C ILE A 564 -0.74 13.65 33.44
N LEU A 565 0.16 12.77 33.01
CA LEU A 565 -0.07 11.32 33.05
C LEU A 565 -0.19 10.78 34.48
N LEU A 566 0.62 11.30 35.41
CA LEU A 566 0.56 10.93 36.82
C LEU A 566 -0.77 11.35 37.45
N SER A 567 -1.16 12.61 37.28
CA SER A 567 -2.42 13.15 37.81
C SER A 567 -3.63 12.34 37.30
N ALA A 568 -3.69 12.07 36.00
CA ALA A 568 -4.76 11.25 35.42
C ALA A 568 -4.77 9.78 35.94
N THR A 569 -3.60 9.23 36.28
CA THR A 569 -3.50 7.88 36.87
C THR A 569 -4.04 7.87 38.30
N GLN A 570 -3.78 8.93 39.08
CA GLN A 570 -4.25 9.07 40.46
C GLN A 570 -5.76 9.33 40.53
N GLU A 571 -6.30 10.21 39.68
CA GLU A 571 -7.74 10.48 39.57
C GLU A 571 -8.53 9.17 39.34
N ARG A 572 -8.06 8.33 38.42
CA ARG A 572 -8.68 7.03 38.13
C ARG A 572 -8.61 6.03 39.27
N ALA A 573 -7.53 6.05 40.06
CA ALA A 573 -7.42 5.19 41.24
C ALA A 573 -8.40 5.62 42.33
N HIS A 574 -8.66 6.94 42.45
CA HIS A 574 -9.69 7.47 43.33
C HIS A 574 -11.10 7.08 42.87
N ASP A 575 -11.42 7.24 41.59
CA ASP A 575 -12.74 6.90 41.03
C ASP A 575 -13.07 5.39 41.09
N GLN A 576 -12.05 4.52 41.15
CA GLN A 576 -12.22 3.08 41.32
C GLN A 576 -12.31 2.64 42.79
N ALA A 577 -11.90 3.50 43.72
CA ALA A 577 -11.93 3.24 45.16
C ALA A 577 -13.15 3.88 45.85
N ALA A 578 -13.78 4.87 45.21
CA ALA A 578 -15.07 5.46 45.58
C ALA A 578 -16.24 4.66 44.99
#